data_AF-A0A0A9Y7G1-F1
#
_entry.id   AF-A0A0A9Y7G1-F1
#
_cell.length_a   1.000
_cell.length_b   1.000
_cell.length_c   1.000
_cell.angle_alpha   90.00
_cell.angle_beta   90.00
_cell.angle_gamma   90.00
#
_symmetry.space_group_name_H-M   'P 1'
#
loop_
_entity.id
_entity.type
_entity.pdbx_description
1 polymer ?
#
loop_
_entity_poly.entity_id
_entity_poly.type
_entity_poly.pdbx_seq_one_letter_code
_entity_poly.pdbx_strand_id
1 'polypeptide(L)'
;LSTIQLQLTPDKIPPALKLIHLKITIEGILFEKVFEADPGIKFTYAWNRLNVYRQRVYGVTTALVKIGYEYFDCKDIMWDVQTTKLSGHDMSISEVGGWNLDIHHRYNFHEGILQKGDGTNTYLKHKPRVVKTTLGDGHQRPLDCTECDGTAGTKQRLLAPVALAAAPDGSIYVGDFNLVRRIMVDGTVRTVVRLNVTRVAYRYHIALSPLDGSLYISDPESHQILRVKHTDNFSDPEHNWETAVGSGERCLPGDEAHCGDGALARDAKLAYPK
;
A
#
# COMPACT_ATOMS: atom_id res chain seq x y z
N LEU A 1 3.02 -16.25 -27.49
CA LEU A 1 3.37 -14.89 -27.00
C LEU A 1 2.18 -14.32 -26.24
N SER A 2 2.40 -13.40 -25.31
CA SER A 2 1.33 -12.66 -24.64
C SER A 2 1.33 -11.23 -25.15
N THR A 3 0.17 -10.65 -25.44
CA THR A 3 0.07 -9.36 -26.13
C THR A 3 -0.64 -8.32 -25.29
N ILE A 4 -0.18 -7.06 -25.39
CA ILE A 4 -0.85 -5.88 -24.85
C ILE A 4 -1.32 -5.05 -26.04
N GLN A 5 -2.61 -4.78 -26.12
CA GLN A 5 -3.18 -3.85 -27.08
C GLN A 5 -3.35 -2.49 -26.41
N LEU A 6 -2.76 -1.46 -27.00
CA LEU A 6 -2.72 -0.11 -26.46
C LEU A 6 -3.34 0.84 -27.48
N GLN A 7 -4.24 1.70 -27.01
CA GLN A 7 -4.65 2.89 -27.72
C GLN A 7 -3.95 4.08 -27.06
N LEU A 8 -2.99 4.69 -27.78
CA LEU A 8 -2.12 5.73 -27.25
C LEU A 8 -2.72 7.12 -27.44
N THR A 9 -3.48 7.34 -28.51
CA THR A 9 -4.18 8.60 -28.76
C THR A 9 -5.65 8.36 -29.16
N PRO A 10 -6.56 9.26 -28.78
CA PRO A 10 -7.93 9.30 -29.30
C PRO A 10 -7.97 9.85 -30.73
N ASP A 11 -9.14 9.84 -31.35
CA ASP A 11 -9.34 10.32 -32.73
C ASP A 11 -9.14 11.85 -32.90
N LYS A 12 -9.22 12.61 -31.81
CA LYS A 12 -8.95 14.06 -31.78
C LYS A 12 -7.88 14.35 -30.74
N ILE A 13 -6.76 14.90 -31.18
CA ILE A 13 -5.64 15.28 -30.31
C ILE A 13 -5.50 16.80 -30.19
N PRO A 14 -4.95 17.33 -29.07
CA PRO A 14 -4.64 18.75 -28.95
C PRO A 14 -3.56 19.16 -29.98
N PRO A 15 -3.66 20.35 -30.59
CA PRO A 15 -2.69 20.81 -31.60
C PRO A 15 -1.29 21.08 -31.00
N ALA A 16 -1.21 21.29 -29.68
CA ALA A 16 0.05 21.47 -28.97
C ALA A 16 0.79 20.14 -28.72
N LEU A 17 0.14 18.98 -28.92
CA LEU A 17 0.77 17.68 -28.70
C LEU A 17 1.83 17.45 -29.78
N LYS A 18 3.04 17.10 -29.35
CA LYS A 18 4.22 16.98 -30.20
C LYS A 18 4.69 15.54 -30.32
N LEU A 19 4.92 14.86 -29.19
CA LEU A 19 5.39 13.47 -29.14
C LEU A 19 4.60 12.66 -28.11
N ILE A 20 4.51 11.35 -28.35
CA ILE A 20 4.01 10.37 -27.39
C ILE A 20 5.14 9.40 -27.02
N HIS A 21 5.44 9.28 -25.74
CA HIS A 21 6.45 8.40 -25.18
C HIS A 21 5.78 7.18 -24.57
N LEU A 22 6.07 5.98 -25.06
CA LEU A 22 5.59 4.73 -24.51
C LEU A 22 6.72 4.02 -23.76
N LYS A 23 6.50 3.70 -22.49
CA LYS A 23 7.37 2.82 -21.70
C LYS A 23 6.56 1.64 -21.17
N ILE A 24 7.03 0.42 -21.40
CA ILE A 24 6.41 -0.80 -20.90
C ILE A 24 7.45 -1.54 -20.06
N THR A 25 7.12 -1.84 -18.81
CA THR A 25 7.99 -2.58 -17.89
C THR A 25 7.34 -3.89 -17.48
N ILE A 26 8.01 -5.01 -17.72
CA ILE A 26 7.54 -6.37 -17.40
C ILE A 26 8.72 -7.18 -16.91
N GLU A 27 8.70 -7.68 -15.68
CA GLU A 27 9.71 -8.65 -15.18
C GLU A 27 11.16 -8.19 -15.41
N GLY A 28 11.41 -6.90 -15.18
CA GLY A 28 12.71 -6.24 -15.37
C GLY A 28 13.03 -5.81 -16.80
N ILE A 29 12.26 -6.21 -17.81
CA ILE A 29 12.40 -5.73 -19.19
C ILE A 29 11.77 -4.34 -19.29
N LEU A 30 12.54 -3.36 -19.77
CA LEU A 30 12.06 -2.04 -20.15
C LEU A 30 12.02 -1.93 -21.67
N PHE A 31 10.83 -1.72 -22.22
CA PHE A 31 10.62 -1.38 -23.63
C PHE A 31 10.26 0.10 -23.73
N GLU A 32 10.93 0.83 -24.61
CA GLU A 32 10.67 2.25 -24.87
C GLU A 32 10.44 2.48 -26.35
N LYS A 33 9.46 3.32 -26.68
CA LYS A 33 9.18 3.76 -28.05
C LYS A 33 8.59 5.15 -28.04
N VAL A 34 9.00 5.98 -29.00
CA VAL A 34 8.46 7.33 -29.20
C VAL A 34 7.68 7.37 -30.51
N PHE A 35 6.57 8.08 -30.49
CA PHE A 35 5.70 8.32 -31.65
C PHE A 35 5.55 9.82 -31.87
N GLU A 36 5.43 10.23 -33.12
CA GLU A 36 4.97 11.58 -33.47
C GLU A 36 3.47 11.72 -33.17
N ALA A 37 3.03 12.95 -32.88
CA ALA A 37 1.64 13.22 -32.58
C ALA A 37 0.73 13.01 -33.80
N ASP A 38 -0.09 11.97 -33.74
CA ASP A 38 -1.08 11.61 -34.75
C ASP A 38 -2.36 11.09 -34.04
N PRO A 39 -3.58 11.38 -34.55
CA PRO A 39 -4.80 10.84 -33.98
C PRO A 39 -4.92 9.32 -34.17
N GLY A 40 -5.53 8.65 -33.19
CA GLY A 40 -5.91 7.23 -33.30
C GLY A 40 -4.74 6.23 -33.28
N ILE A 41 -3.59 6.59 -32.71
CA ILE A 41 -2.41 5.70 -32.63
C ILE A 41 -2.75 4.48 -31.78
N LYS A 42 -2.59 3.30 -32.39
CA LYS A 42 -2.72 1.99 -31.74
C LYS A 42 -1.40 1.25 -31.81
N PHE A 43 -1.02 0.60 -30.72
CA PHE A 43 0.22 -0.18 -30.65
C PHE A 43 -0.05 -1.53 -29.99
N THR A 44 0.52 -2.59 -30.55
CA THR A 44 0.47 -3.92 -29.93
C THR A 44 1.87 -4.34 -29.52
N TYR A 45 2.08 -4.53 -28.23
CA TYR A 45 3.31 -5.06 -27.68
C TYR A 45 3.20 -6.57 -27.49
N ALA A 46 4.18 -7.35 -27.96
CA ALA A 46 4.23 -8.79 -27.79
C ALA A 46 5.37 -9.18 -26.84
N TRP A 47 5.02 -9.86 -25.76
CA TRP A 47 5.96 -10.38 -24.77
C TRP A 47 6.17 -11.89 -24.95
N ASN A 48 7.44 -12.31 -24.90
CA ASN A 48 7.86 -13.70 -25.03
C ASN A 48 7.77 -14.52 -23.74
N ARG A 49 7.18 -13.96 -22.68
CA ARG A 49 6.99 -14.63 -21.37
C ARG A 49 8.32 -14.96 -20.66
N LEU A 50 9.38 -14.23 -21.00
CA LEU A 50 10.69 -14.32 -20.35
C LEU A 50 10.98 -13.04 -19.56
N ASN A 51 11.73 -13.16 -18.47
CA ASN A 51 12.25 -12.00 -17.74
C ASN A 51 13.52 -11.42 -18.41
N VAL A 52 14.08 -10.35 -17.84
CA VAL A 52 15.32 -9.70 -18.34
C VAL A 52 16.52 -10.65 -18.42
N TYR A 53 16.55 -11.70 -17.61
CA TYR A 53 17.58 -12.74 -17.59
C TYR A 53 17.28 -13.91 -18.53
N ARG A 54 16.26 -13.80 -19.40
CA ARG A 54 15.78 -14.84 -20.32
C ARG A 54 15.25 -16.10 -19.63
N GLN A 55 14.86 -16.01 -18.36
CA GLN A 55 14.22 -17.12 -17.65
C GLN A 55 12.70 -17.09 -17.87
N ARG A 56 12.07 -18.27 -17.85
CA ARG A 56 10.62 -18.40 -18.00
C ARG A 56 9.89 -17.81 -16.80
N VAL A 57 8.96 -16.91 -17.06
CA VAL A 57 8.02 -16.40 -16.06
C VAL A 57 6.77 -17.25 -16.11
N TYR A 58 6.35 -17.79 -14.97
CA TYR A 58 5.22 -18.71 -14.86
C TYR A 58 4.00 -18.05 -14.23
N GLY A 59 2.80 -18.44 -14.65
CA GLY A 59 1.54 -17.95 -14.06
C GLY A 59 1.08 -16.62 -14.65
N VAL A 60 0.85 -15.61 -13.81
CA VAL A 60 0.40 -14.27 -14.23
C VAL A 60 1.37 -13.24 -13.69
N THR A 61 1.77 -12.27 -14.51
CA THR A 61 2.60 -11.13 -14.10
C THR A 61 1.85 -9.82 -14.35
N THR A 62 2.36 -8.73 -13.78
CA THR A 62 1.82 -7.37 -13.97
C THR A 62 2.78 -6.57 -14.84
N ALA A 63 2.26 -6.02 -15.93
CA ALA A 63 2.95 -5.05 -16.77
C ALA A 63 2.62 -3.64 -16.29
N LEU A 64 3.66 -2.81 -16.13
CA LEU A 64 3.53 -1.37 -15.90
C LEU A 64 3.67 -0.66 -17.24
N VAL A 65 2.62 0.03 -17.68
CA VAL A 65 2.59 0.79 -18.92
C VAL A 65 2.55 2.28 -18.57
N LYS A 66 3.52 3.04 -19.06
CA LYS A 66 3.57 4.50 -18.93
C LYS A 66 3.44 5.14 -20.31
N ILE A 67 2.52 6.07 -20.44
CA ILE A 67 2.27 6.85 -21.67
C ILE A 67 2.54 8.32 -21.33
N GLY A 68 3.57 8.89 -21.92
CA GLY A 68 3.99 10.26 -21.72
C GLY A 68 3.55 11.13 -22.89
N TYR A 69 2.87 12.24 -22.62
CA TYR A 69 2.46 13.22 -23.61
C TYR A 69 3.39 14.44 -23.52
N GLU A 70 4.13 14.72 -24.60
CA GLU A 70 5.01 15.89 -24.71
C GLU A 70 4.32 16.96 -25.57
N TYR A 71 4.26 18.18 -25.07
CA TYR A 71 3.65 19.33 -25.73
C TYR A 71 4.68 20.39 -26.08
N PHE A 72 4.40 21.26 -27.06
CA PHE A 72 5.31 22.35 -27.43
C PHE A 72 5.43 23.44 -26.37
N ASP A 73 4.40 23.63 -25.56
CA ASP A 73 4.25 24.69 -24.56
C ASP A 73 4.62 24.24 -23.13
N CYS A 74 4.96 22.95 -22.95
CA CYS A 74 5.33 22.39 -21.66
C CYS A 74 6.74 21.78 -21.71
N LYS A 75 7.58 22.10 -20.72
CA LYS A 75 8.92 21.52 -20.60
C LYS A 75 8.89 20.07 -20.11
N ASP A 76 7.89 19.71 -19.32
CA ASP A 76 7.78 18.40 -18.68
C ASP A 76 6.83 17.48 -19.45
N ILE A 77 7.11 16.17 -19.40
CA ILE A 77 6.29 15.15 -20.03
C ILE A 77 5.19 14.71 -19.05
N MET A 78 3.94 14.78 -19.50
CA MET A 78 2.78 14.35 -18.69
C MET A 78 2.58 12.84 -18.79
N TRP A 79 2.86 12.12 -17.72
CA TRP A 79 2.79 10.65 -17.68
C TRP A 79 1.44 10.14 -17.15
N ASP A 80 0.76 9.34 -17.95
CA ASP A 80 -0.29 8.42 -17.49
C ASP A 80 0.34 7.05 -17.22
N VAL A 81 0.00 6.44 -16.09
CA VAL A 81 0.58 5.17 -15.63
C VAL A 81 -0.53 4.18 -15.36
N GLN A 82 -0.53 3.08 -16.09
CA GLN A 82 -1.50 2.01 -15.98
C GLN A 82 -0.81 0.69 -15.70
N THR A 83 -1.53 -0.22 -15.05
CA THR A 83 -1.07 -1.60 -14.83
C THR A 83 -2.04 -2.57 -15.47
N THR A 84 -1.50 -3.61 -16.10
CA THR A 84 -2.31 -4.68 -16.68
C THR A 84 -1.71 -6.04 -16.38
N LYS A 85 -2.55 -7.08 -16.32
CA LYS A 85 -2.10 -8.44 -16.05
C LYS A 85 -1.83 -9.18 -17.35
N LEU A 86 -0.74 -9.95 -17.38
CA LEU A 86 -0.36 -10.78 -18.52
C LEU A 86 -0.09 -12.21 -18.09
N SER A 87 -0.54 -13.15 -18.91
CA SER A 87 -0.23 -14.56 -18.70
C SER A 87 1.21 -14.85 -19.09
N GLY A 88 1.94 -15.51 -18.19
CA GLY A 88 3.25 -16.10 -18.42
C GLY A 88 3.13 -17.49 -19.06
N HIS A 89 4.14 -18.32 -18.83
CA HIS A 89 4.13 -19.74 -19.17
C HIS A 89 3.25 -20.53 -18.19
N ASP A 90 2.59 -21.56 -18.71
CA ASP A 90 2.03 -22.62 -17.87
C ASP A 90 3.17 -23.47 -17.28
N MET A 91 2.98 -24.00 -16.07
CA MET A 91 3.98 -24.88 -15.48
C MET A 91 3.77 -26.29 -16.01
N SER A 92 4.86 -27.03 -16.22
CA SER A 92 4.76 -28.47 -16.47
C SER A 92 4.17 -29.16 -15.24
N ILE A 93 3.10 -29.93 -15.44
CA ILE A 93 2.43 -30.66 -14.36
C ILE A 93 3.05 -32.06 -14.25
N SER A 94 3.03 -32.84 -15.34
CA SER A 94 3.40 -34.27 -15.31
C SER A 94 4.78 -34.59 -15.90
N GLU A 95 5.43 -33.63 -16.56
CA GLU A 95 6.76 -33.80 -17.20
C GLU A 95 6.82 -34.95 -18.23
N VAL A 96 5.67 -35.34 -18.81
CA VAL A 96 5.57 -36.41 -19.82
C VAL A 96 5.62 -35.80 -21.22
N GLY A 97 6.79 -35.34 -21.66
CA GLY A 97 6.98 -34.88 -23.05
C GLY A 97 6.05 -33.76 -23.50
N GLY A 98 5.60 -32.89 -22.58
CA GLY A 98 4.64 -31.81 -22.85
C GLY A 98 3.17 -32.19 -22.64
N TRP A 99 2.87 -33.44 -22.29
CA TRP A 99 1.54 -33.90 -21.91
C TRP A 99 1.35 -33.87 -20.39
N ASN A 100 0.09 -33.70 -19.99
CA ASN A 100 -0.36 -33.80 -18.61
C ASN A 100 -1.21 -35.06 -18.43
N LEU A 101 -1.06 -35.70 -17.28
CA LEU A 101 -1.97 -36.76 -16.83
C LEU A 101 -3.19 -36.11 -16.21
N ASP A 102 -4.39 -36.50 -16.65
CA ASP A 102 -5.67 -35.93 -16.19
C ASP A 102 -5.77 -35.80 -14.66
N ILE A 103 -5.38 -36.87 -13.94
CA ILE A 103 -5.43 -36.97 -12.48
C ILE A 103 -4.31 -36.23 -11.73
N HIS A 104 -3.28 -35.76 -12.43
CA HIS A 104 -2.13 -35.11 -11.82
C HIS A 104 -2.30 -33.59 -11.90
N HIS A 105 -2.14 -32.89 -10.77
CA HIS A 105 -2.38 -31.46 -10.68
C HIS A 105 -1.22 -30.77 -9.97
N ARG A 106 -1.03 -29.47 -10.22
CA ARG A 106 0.01 -28.67 -9.58
C ARG A 106 -0.55 -27.36 -9.06
N TYR A 107 -0.12 -26.98 -7.86
CA TYR A 107 -0.47 -25.70 -7.25
C TYR A 107 0.72 -24.73 -7.31
N ASN A 108 0.53 -23.60 -7.97
CA ASN A 108 1.45 -22.47 -7.91
C ASN A 108 1.06 -21.56 -6.75
N PHE A 109 1.78 -21.65 -5.64
CA PHE A 109 1.48 -20.88 -4.42
C PHE A 109 1.83 -19.39 -4.53
N HIS A 110 2.83 -19.02 -5.33
CA HIS A 110 3.20 -17.61 -5.55
C HIS A 110 2.07 -16.87 -6.26
N GLU A 111 1.51 -17.48 -7.31
CA GLU A 111 0.43 -16.88 -8.10
C GLU A 111 -0.98 -17.27 -7.67
N GLY A 112 -1.11 -18.25 -6.77
CA GLY A 112 -2.40 -18.76 -6.32
C GLY A 112 -3.20 -19.39 -7.46
N ILE A 113 -2.56 -20.20 -8.29
CA ILE A 113 -3.16 -20.86 -9.46
C ILE A 113 -3.10 -22.38 -9.26
N LEU A 114 -4.25 -23.04 -9.30
CA LEU A 114 -4.33 -24.50 -9.39
C LEU A 114 -4.41 -24.89 -10.87
N GLN A 115 -3.39 -25.57 -11.36
CA GLN A 115 -3.29 -26.09 -12.72
C GLN A 115 -3.64 -27.57 -12.69
N LYS A 116 -4.74 -27.95 -13.35
CA LYS A 116 -5.21 -29.32 -13.39
C LYS A 116 -4.69 -30.05 -14.63
N GLY A 117 -4.66 -31.37 -14.51
CA GLY A 117 -4.14 -32.28 -15.53
C GLY A 117 -5.01 -32.35 -16.77
N ASP A 118 -6.31 -32.08 -16.60
CA ASP A 118 -7.32 -31.90 -17.66
C ASP A 118 -7.11 -30.63 -18.52
N GLY A 119 -6.14 -29.77 -18.14
CA GLY A 119 -5.85 -28.50 -18.81
C GLY A 119 -6.60 -27.29 -18.25
N THR A 120 -7.46 -27.47 -17.25
CA THR A 120 -8.17 -26.36 -16.61
C THR A 120 -7.31 -25.62 -15.58
N ASN A 121 -7.35 -24.29 -15.61
CA ASN A 121 -6.65 -23.42 -14.66
C ASN A 121 -7.65 -22.73 -13.73
N THR A 122 -7.46 -22.85 -12.42
CA THR A 122 -8.27 -22.16 -11.41
C THR A 122 -7.45 -21.07 -10.72
N TYR A 123 -7.81 -19.81 -10.97
CA TYR A 123 -7.17 -18.63 -10.38
C TYR A 123 -7.80 -18.29 -9.01
N LEU A 124 -7.19 -18.77 -7.92
CA LEU A 124 -7.71 -18.58 -6.57
C LEU A 124 -7.71 -17.11 -6.14
N LYS A 125 -6.72 -16.32 -6.59
CA LYS A 125 -6.66 -14.88 -6.32
C LYS A 125 -7.81 -14.07 -6.96
N HIS A 126 -8.55 -14.65 -7.91
CA HIS A 126 -9.70 -14.00 -8.57
C HIS A 126 -11.04 -14.46 -8.00
N LYS A 127 -11.03 -15.42 -7.08
CA LYS A 127 -12.24 -15.82 -6.34
C LYS A 127 -12.66 -14.70 -5.38
N PRO A 128 -13.92 -14.71 -4.90
CA PRO A 128 -14.40 -13.73 -3.93
C PRO A 128 -13.46 -13.62 -2.72
N ARG A 129 -13.20 -12.38 -2.29
CA ARG A 129 -12.32 -12.11 -1.14
C ARG A 129 -12.93 -12.70 0.12
N VAL A 130 -12.11 -13.35 0.94
CA VAL A 130 -12.51 -13.87 2.24
C VAL A 130 -12.24 -12.80 3.30
N VAL A 131 -13.24 -12.48 4.10
CA VAL A 131 -13.10 -11.60 5.27
C VAL A 131 -12.84 -12.48 6.49
N LYS A 132 -11.77 -12.17 7.24
CA LYS A 132 -11.40 -12.88 8.46
C LYS A 132 -11.12 -11.88 9.56
N THR A 133 -11.61 -12.17 10.76
CA THR A 133 -11.29 -11.39 11.96
C THR A 133 -9.87 -11.70 12.42
N THR A 134 -9.00 -10.68 12.40
CA THR A 134 -7.61 -10.79 12.86
C THR A 134 -7.48 -10.49 14.35
N LEU A 135 -8.30 -9.60 14.88
CA LEU A 135 -8.24 -9.13 16.27
C LEU A 135 -9.66 -8.79 16.78
N GLY A 136 -9.96 -9.18 18.02
CA GLY A 136 -11.24 -8.89 18.70
C GLY A 136 -12.32 -9.96 18.54
N ASP A 137 -13.24 -9.99 19.51
CA ASP A 137 -14.42 -10.88 19.57
C ASP A 137 -15.76 -10.12 19.50
N GLY A 138 -15.72 -8.81 19.23
CA GLY A 138 -16.90 -7.93 19.23
C GLY A 138 -17.27 -7.37 20.60
N HIS A 139 -16.60 -7.77 21.69
CA HIS A 139 -16.79 -7.18 23.01
C HIS A 139 -15.72 -6.15 23.34
N GLN A 140 -16.11 -5.11 24.06
CA GLN A 140 -15.18 -4.07 24.50
C GLN A 140 -14.25 -4.60 25.61
N ARG A 141 -12.96 -4.30 25.50
CA ARG A 141 -12.00 -4.48 26.59
C ARG A 141 -12.18 -3.41 27.68
N PRO A 142 -11.72 -3.64 28.92
CA PRO A 142 -11.60 -2.58 29.93
C PRO A 142 -10.60 -1.48 29.50
N LEU A 143 -10.76 -0.28 30.08
CA LEU A 143 -9.88 0.88 29.82
C LEU A 143 -8.43 0.61 30.28
N ASP A 144 -8.29 0.13 31.51
CA ASP A 144 -7.02 -0.29 32.11
C ASP A 144 -6.75 -1.75 31.72
N CYS A 145 -6.37 -1.94 30.45
CA CYS A 145 -6.19 -3.27 29.89
C CYS A 145 -4.81 -3.83 30.23
N THR A 146 -4.73 -4.60 31.31
CA THR A 146 -3.50 -5.27 31.76
C THR A 146 -3.17 -6.53 30.95
N GLU A 147 -4.14 -7.14 30.27
CA GLU A 147 -3.99 -8.36 29.46
C GLU A 147 -4.06 -8.09 27.93
N CYS A 148 -3.75 -6.86 27.50
CA CYS A 148 -3.84 -6.45 26.09
C CYS A 148 -2.69 -6.90 25.19
N ASP A 149 -1.68 -7.54 25.78
CA ASP A 149 -0.54 -8.11 25.07
C ASP A 149 -0.68 -9.63 25.01
N GLY A 150 -0.22 -10.24 23.92
CA GLY A 150 -0.32 -11.70 23.72
C GLY A 150 -0.52 -12.07 22.26
N THR A 151 -1.20 -13.18 21.99
CA THR A 151 -1.44 -13.63 20.62
C THR A 151 -2.69 -12.98 20.01
N ALA A 152 -2.56 -12.43 18.81
CA ALA A 152 -3.62 -11.88 17.99
C ALA A 152 -4.71 -12.93 17.75
N GLY A 153 -5.94 -12.47 17.75
CA GLY A 153 -7.11 -13.31 17.52
C GLY A 153 -8.31 -12.79 18.29
N THR A 154 -9.32 -13.64 18.40
CA THR A 154 -10.59 -13.28 19.03
C THR A 154 -10.46 -12.98 20.52
N LYS A 155 -9.49 -13.60 21.21
CA LYS A 155 -9.25 -13.36 22.64
C LYS A 155 -8.71 -11.96 22.95
N GLN A 156 -8.07 -11.31 21.98
CA GLN A 156 -7.52 -9.98 22.16
C GLN A 156 -8.58 -8.92 21.83
N ARG A 157 -9.28 -8.49 22.87
CA ARG A 157 -10.38 -7.51 22.74
C ARG A 157 -9.89 -6.13 22.32
N LEU A 158 -10.78 -5.39 21.70
CA LEU A 158 -10.61 -4.01 21.25
C LEU A 158 -11.57 -3.13 22.05
N LEU A 159 -11.27 -1.84 22.21
CA LEU A 159 -12.17 -0.88 22.85
C LEU A 159 -12.92 -0.07 21.79
N ALA A 160 -12.17 0.61 20.92
CA ALA A 160 -12.67 1.38 19.78
C ALA A 160 -11.52 1.61 18.79
N PRO A 161 -11.31 0.72 17.80
CA PRO A 161 -10.30 0.93 16.77
C PRO A 161 -10.71 2.08 15.85
N VAL A 162 -9.87 3.11 15.75
CA VAL A 162 -10.14 4.33 14.98
C VAL A 162 -9.11 4.59 13.88
N ALA A 163 -7.93 3.99 13.98
CA ALA A 163 -6.83 4.21 13.05
C ALA A 163 -6.04 2.92 12.78
N LEU A 164 -5.49 2.80 11.57
CA LEU A 164 -4.65 1.69 11.12
C LEU A 164 -3.48 2.22 10.31
N ALA A 165 -2.28 1.66 10.52
CA ALA A 165 -1.12 1.88 9.66
C ALA A 165 -0.36 0.57 9.44
N ALA A 166 -0.04 0.27 8.18
CA ALA A 166 0.79 -0.86 7.82
C ALA A 166 2.27 -0.46 7.83
N ALA A 167 3.13 -1.38 8.27
CA ALA A 167 4.56 -1.17 8.35
C ALA A 167 5.33 -1.97 7.28
N PRO A 168 6.51 -1.50 6.83
CA PRO A 168 7.33 -2.20 5.85
C PRO A 168 7.77 -3.62 6.26
N ASP A 169 7.83 -3.87 7.58
CA ASP A 169 8.13 -5.19 8.14
C ASP A 169 6.93 -6.15 8.13
N GLY A 170 5.77 -5.70 7.63
CA GLY A 170 4.52 -6.45 7.58
C GLY A 170 3.67 -6.36 8.85
N SER A 171 4.13 -5.65 9.88
CA SER A 171 3.33 -5.40 11.09
C SER A 171 2.23 -4.37 10.85
N ILE A 172 1.19 -4.39 11.70
CA ILE A 172 0.07 -3.46 11.61
C ILE A 172 -0.07 -2.73 12.94
N TYR A 173 -0.04 -1.41 12.90
CA TYR A 173 -0.40 -0.56 14.02
C TYR A 173 -1.91 -0.34 14.04
N VAL A 174 -2.50 -0.47 15.23
CA VAL A 174 -3.92 -0.28 15.50
C VAL A 174 -4.05 0.79 16.57
N GLY A 175 -4.66 1.92 16.21
CA GLY A 175 -5.10 2.93 17.16
C GLY A 175 -6.42 2.49 17.79
N ASP A 176 -6.34 1.83 18.94
CA ASP A 176 -7.47 1.30 19.71
C ASP A 176 -7.77 2.22 20.91
N PHE A 177 -8.41 3.35 20.62
CA PHE A 177 -8.70 4.42 21.58
C PHE A 177 -7.43 4.85 22.33
N ASN A 178 -7.32 4.60 23.63
CA ASN A 178 -6.17 5.01 24.43
C ASN A 178 -4.90 4.18 24.17
N LEU A 179 -4.97 3.08 23.43
CA LEU A 179 -3.80 2.23 23.15
C LEU A 179 -3.47 2.26 21.66
N VAL A 180 -2.20 2.50 21.34
CA VAL A 180 -1.64 2.18 20.02
C VAL A 180 -0.93 0.85 20.13
N ARG A 181 -1.50 -0.16 19.49
CA ARG A 181 -1.01 -1.55 19.53
C ARG A 181 -0.38 -1.94 18.21
N ARG A 182 0.67 -2.74 18.26
CA ARG A 182 1.32 -3.32 17.09
C ARG A 182 1.03 -4.81 17.03
N ILE A 183 0.51 -5.26 15.89
CA ILE A 183 0.33 -6.67 15.54
C ILE A 183 1.52 -7.08 14.67
N MET A 184 2.38 -7.94 15.20
CA MET A 184 3.56 -8.46 14.52
C MET A 184 3.19 -9.61 13.55
N VAL A 185 4.08 -9.92 12.60
CA VAL A 185 3.86 -10.94 11.57
C VAL A 185 3.77 -12.37 12.12
N ASP A 186 4.31 -12.61 13.30
CA ASP A 186 4.18 -13.85 14.07
C ASP A 186 2.81 -13.97 14.77
N GLY A 187 1.97 -12.94 14.66
CA GLY A 187 0.67 -12.86 15.32
C GLY A 187 0.76 -12.37 16.76
N THR A 188 1.88 -11.85 17.24
CA THR A 188 1.97 -11.26 18.59
C THR A 188 1.47 -9.82 18.59
N VAL A 189 0.69 -9.45 19.61
CA VAL A 189 0.16 -8.10 19.85
C VAL A 189 0.88 -7.50 21.05
N ARG A 190 1.38 -6.28 20.88
CA ARG A 190 1.98 -5.51 21.97
C ARG A 190 1.57 -4.05 21.94
N THR A 191 1.45 -3.44 23.11
CA THR A 191 1.14 -2.02 23.25
C THR A 191 2.42 -1.18 23.12
N VAL A 192 2.45 -0.24 22.17
CA VAL A 192 3.60 0.62 21.89
C VAL A 192 3.43 1.99 22.55
N VAL A 193 2.22 2.53 22.53
CA VAL A 193 1.88 3.81 23.17
C VAL A 193 0.58 3.67 23.95
N ARG A 194 0.57 4.28 25.14
CA ARG A 194 -0.63 4.49 25.94
C ARG A 194 -0.89 5.99 26.07
N LEU A 195 -1.97 6.45 25.45
CA LEU A 195 -2.45 7.82 25.51
C LEU A 195 -3.25 8.04 26.80
N ASN A 196 -3.25 9.28 27.30
CA ASN A 196 -4.00 9.63 28.49
C ASN A 196 -5.51 9.62 28.20
N VAL A 197 -6.25 8.77 28.91
CA VAL A 197 -7.70 8.53 28.72
C VAL A 197 -8.53 9.81 28.82
N THR A 198 -8.10 10.80 29.61
CA THR A 198 -8.83 12.06 29.80
C THR A 198 -8.61 13.08 28.67
N ARG A 199 -7.56 12.89 27.86
CA ARG A 199 -7.17 13.83 26.80
C ARG A 199 -7.23 13.22 25.41
N VAL A 200 -7.33 11.88 25.31
CA VAL A 200 -7.33 11.20 24.02
C VAL A 200 -8.56 11.61 23.20
N ALA A 201 -8.31 12.10 22.00
CA ALA A 201 -9.37 12.35 21.04
C ALA A 201 -10.08 11.04 20.67
N TYR A 202 -11.41 11.07 20.60
CA TYR A 202 -12.20 9.93 20.09
C TYR A 202 -11.85 9.55 18.65
N ARG A 203 -11.18 10.45 17.91
CA ARG A 203 -10.74 10.21 16.54
C ARG A 203 -9.39 10.86 16.34
N TYR A 204 -8.35 10.03 16.30
CA TYR A 204 -7.00 10.38 15.87
C TYR A 204 -6.63 9.56 14.63
N HIS A 205 -5.55 9.95 13.98
CA HIS A 205 -4.98 9.20 12.86
C HIS A 205 -3.56 8.77 13.17
N ILE A 206 -3.13 7.68 12.55
CA ILE A 206 -1.76 7.19 12.68
C ILE A 206 -1.14 7.06 11.28
N ALA A 207 0.11 7.46 11.17
CA ALA A 207 0.87 7.37 9.92
C ALA A 207 2.27 6.87 10.23
N LEU A 208 2.78 5.99 9.39
CA LEU A 208 4.14 5.48 9.49
C LEU A 208 4.96 6.04 8.33
N SER A 209 6.14 6.58 8.63
CA SER A 209 7.09 7.00 7.61
C SER A 209 7.74 5.75 6.97
N PRO A 210 7.63 5.59 5.63
CA PRO A 210 8.21 4.43 4.96
C PRO A 210 9.74 4.50 4.85
N LEU A 211 10.35 5.66 5.15
CA LEU A 211 11.79 5.88 5.02
C LEU A 211 12.56 5.37 6.25
N ASP A 212 12.06 5.69 7.44
CA ASP A 212 12.76 5.48 8.72
C ASP A 212 11.92 4.68 9.74
N GLY A 213 10.66 4.37 9.42
CA GLY A 213 9.76 3.64 10.33
C GLY A 213 9.24 4.47 11.50
N SER A 214 9.40 5.79 11.49
CA SER A 214 8.84 6.67 12.53
C SER A 214 7.30 6.63 12.49
N LEU A 215 6.66 6.32 13.62
CA LEU A 215 5.20 6.34 13.77
C LEU A 215 4.75 7.70 14.33
N TYR A 216 3.80 8.32 13.64
CA TYR A 216 3.17 9.58 14.01
C TYR A 216 1.71 9.36 14.37
N ILE A 217 1.23 10.07 15.39
CA ILE A 217 -0.15 10.05 15.87
C ILE A 217 -0.64 11.49 15.88
N SER A 218 -1.70 11.81 15.13
CA SER A 218 -2.33 13.13 15.21
C SER A 218 -3.28 13.18 16.39
N ASP A 219 -3.06 14.06 17.37
CA ASP A 219 -3.99 14.27 18.48
C ASP A 219 -4.73 15.60 18.27
N PRO A 220 -5.97 15.59 17.73
CA PRO A 220 -6.69 16.80 17.44
C PRO A 220 -7.05 17.64 18.66
N GLU A 221 -7.38 17.02 19.79
CA GLU A 221 -7.80 17.72 21.00
C GLU A 221 -6.61 18.41 21.68
N SER A 222 -5.42 17.81 21.57
CA SER A 222 -4.18 18.42 22.05
C SER A 222 -3.53 19.37 21.04
N HIS A 223 -4.12 19.58 19.85
CA HIS A 223 -3.55 20.39 18.76
C HIS A 223 -2.09 20.03 18.43
N GLN A 224 -1.78 18.73 18.46
CA GLN A 224 -0.41 18.22 18.35
C GLN A 224 -0.31 16.99 17.44
N ILE A 225 0.87 16.79 16.86
CA ILE A 225 1.26 15.53 16.24
C ILE A 225 2.37 14.93 17.10
N LEU A 226 2.10 13.75 17.63
CA LEU A 226 3.03 13.00 18.47
C LEU A 226 3.85 12.06 17.58
N ARG A 227 5.11 11.86 17.93
CA ARG A 227 6.00 10.86 17.35
C ARG A 227 6.33 9.83 18.40
N VAL A 228 6.26 8.56 18.03
CA VAL A 228 6.70 7.45 18.89
C VAL A 228 8.23 7.40 18.91
N LYS A 229 8.82 7.37 20.12
CA LYS A 229 10.27 7.35 20.30
C LYS A 229 10.88 6.04 19.83
N HIS A 230 10.33 4.91 20.30
CA HIS A 230 10.83 3.57 20.00
C HIS A 230 9.67 2.61 19.71
N THR A 231 9.50 2.21 18.45
CA THR A 231 8.42 1.31 18.01
C THR A 231 8.60 -0.15 18.45
N ASP A 232 9.81 -0.53 18.86
CA ASP A 232 10.16 -1.87 19.36
C ASP A 232 10.30 -1.92 20.89
N ASN A 233 10.15 -0.79 21.59
CA ASN A 233 10.20 -0.75 23.05
C ASN A 233 8.77 -0.75 23.62
N PHE A 234 8.46 -1.78 24.39
CA PHE A 234 7.14 -2.00 24.98
C PHE A 234 7.15 -1.83 26.51
N SER A 235 8.28 -1.49 27.11
CA SER A 235 8.47 -1.49 28.57
C SER A 235 7.79 -0.30 29.26
N ASP A 236 7.71 0.85 28.60
CA ASP A 236 7.07 2.07 29.12
C ASP A 236 6.22 2.76 28.04
N PRO A 237 5.04 2.21 27.69
CA PRO A 237 4.18 2.78 26.65
C PRO A 237 3.64 4.18 26.99
N GLU A 238 3.64 4.59 28.25
CA GLU A 238 3.09 5.87 28.70
C GLU A 238 4.01 7.05 28.33
N HIS A 239 5.32 6.83 28.30
CA HIS A 239 6.32 7.86 27.99
C HIS A 239 7.05 7.64 26.65
N ASN A 240 6.61 6.67 25.85
CA ASN A 240 7.21 6.29 24.57
C ASN A 240 6.83 7.22 23.39
N TRP A 241 6.57 8.49 23.66
CA TRP A 241 6.21 9.47 22.64
C TRP A 241 6.77 10.86 22.97
N GLU A 242 6.88 11.70 21.95
CA GLU A 242 7.27 13.11 22.04
C GLU A 242 6.46 13.95 21.05
N THR A 243 6.33 15.25 21.29
CA THR A 243 5.67 16.15 20.36
C THR A 243 6.59 16.45 19.17
N ALA A 244 6.12 16.14 17.95
CA ALA A 244 6.84 16.43 16.71
C ALA A 244 6.40 17.75 16.08
N VAL A 245 5.10 18.05 16.13
CA VAL A 245 4.50 19.26 15.56
C VAL A 245 3.41 19.76 16.49
N GLY A 246 3.31 21.08 16.65
CA GLY A 246 2.25 21.71 17.44
C GLY A 246 2.70 22.14 18.83
N SER A 247 2.51 23.41 19.15
CA SER A 247 2.73 23.98 20.49
C SER A 247 1.67 23.55 21.52
N GLY A 248 0.56 22.96 21.06
CA GLY A 248 -0.62 22.66 21.87
C GLY A 248 -1.67 23.76 21.85
N GLU A 249 -1.36 24.91 21.25
CA GLU A 249 -2.34 25.98 21.04
C GLU A 249 -3.11 25.79 19.74
N ARG A 250 -4.41 26.12 19.80
CA ARG A 250 -5.29 26.13 18.64
C ARG A 250 -4.95 27.30 17.72
N CYS A 251 -4.72 27.04 16.45
CA CYS A 251 -4.69 28.12 15.46
C CYS A 251 -6.10 28.61 15.12
N LEU A 252 -6.29 29.93 15.09
CA LEU A 252 -7.55 30.57 14.71
C LEU A 252 -7.52 31.00 13.23
N PRO A 253 -8.66 30.98 12.52
CA PRO A 253 -8.74 31.54 11.18
C PRO A 253 -8.35 33.03 11.19
N GLY A 254 -7.39 33.40 10.32
CA GLY A 254 -6.89 34.78 10.24
C GLY A 254 -5.75 35.12 11.21
N ASP A 255 -5.10 34.12 11.82
CA ASP A 255 -3.89 34.31 12.63
C ASP A 255 -2.81 35.06 11.84
N GLU A 256 -2.31 36.17 12.40
CA GLU A 256 -1.36 37.08 11.74
C GLU A 256 -0.01 36.41 11.43
N ALA A 257 0.37 35.41 12.24
CA ALA A 257 1.60 34.65 12.07
C ALA A 257 1.41 33.41 11.17
N HIS A 258 0.27 33.30 10.47
CA HIS A 258 -0.08 32.14 9.65
C HIS A 258 0.13 30.82 10.39
N CYS A 259 -0.32 30.75 11.65
CA CYS A 259 -0.15 29.57 12.51
C CYS A 259 1.31 29.15 12.78
N GLY A 260 2.31 29.98 12.46
CA GLY A 260 3.73 29.63 12.56
C GLY A 260 4.32 28.99 11.29
N ASP A 261 3.65 29.11 10.14
CA ASP A 261 4.19 28.66 8.85
C ASP A 261 5.54 29.33 8.54
N GLY A 262 6.53 28.52 8.12
CA GLY A 262 7.90 28.96 7.86
C GLY A 262 8.85 28.95 9.07
N ALA A 263 8.33 28.70 10.28
CA ALA A 263 9.13 28.51 11.49
C ALA A 263 9.28 27.02 11.85
N LEU A 264 9.80 26.74 13.06
CA LEU A 264 9.92 25.37 13.56
C LEU A 264 8.55 24.75 13.81
N ALA A 265 8.30 23.57 13.24
CA ALA A 265 7.02 22.88 13.31
C ALA A 265 6.55 22.57 14.75
N ARG A 266 7.49 22.38 15.69
CA ARG A 266 7.18 22.18 17.12
C ARG A 266 6.51 23.40 17.77
N ASP A 267 6.78 24.60 17.27
CA ASP A 267 6.30 25.86 17.85
C ASP A 267 5.04 26.37 17.11
N ALA A 268 4.71 25.77 15.96
CA ALA A 268 3.53 26.09 15.17
C ALA A 268 2.22 25.74 15.92
N LYS A 269 1.14 26.43 15.60
CA LYS A 269 -0.19 26.20 16.16
C LYS A 269 -1.01 25.37 15.20
N LEU A 270 -1.71 24.34 15.67
CA LEU A 270 -2.53 23.50 14.78
C LEU A 270 -4.01 23.80 15.00
N ALA A 271 -4.79 23.94 13.92
CA ALA A 271 -6.23 24.13 14.04
C ALA A 271 -6.93 22.84 14.49
N TYR A 272 -6.76 21.76 13.73
CA TYR A 272 -7.29 20.43 14.03
C TYR A 272 -6.57 19.38 13.15
N PRO A 273 -5.47 18.76 13.60
CA PRO A 273 -4.72 17.79 12.79
C PRO A 273 -5.53 16.53 12.52
N LYS A 274 -5.60 16.09 11.26
CA LYS A 274 -6.29 14.87 10.79
C LYS A 274 -5.34 14.02 9.97
#